data_AF-A0A9E2YPJ9-F1
#
_entry.id   AF-A0A9E2YPJ9-F1
#
_cell.length_a   1.000
_cell.length_b   1.000
_cell.length_c   1.000
_cell.angle_alpha   90.00
_cell.angle_beta   90.00
_cell.angle_gamma   90.00
#
_symmetry.space_group_name_H-M   'P 1'
#
loop_
_entity.id
_entity.type
_entity.pdbx_description
1 polymer ?
#
loop_
_entity_poly.entity_id
_entity_poly.type
_entity_poly.pdbx_seq_one_letter_code
_entity_poly.pdbx_strand_id
1 'polypeptide(L)' 'GRRMNSLFQGGQPVDVAETIAYFASPASNAVTGNVIRVCGQAMLGA' A
#
# COMPACT_ATOMS: atom_id res chain seq x y z
N GLY A 1 9.24 -9.79 5.23
CA GLY A 1 10.29 -10.52 4.49
C GLY A 1 9.96 -10.56 3.01
N ARG A 2 10.96 -10.64 2.12
CA ARG A 2 10.79 -10.50 0.65
C ARG A 2 9.77 -11.46 0.01
N ARG A 3 9.54 -12.64 0.59
CA ARG A 3 8.61 -13.67 0.06
C ARG A 3 7.43 -14.00 0.99
N MET A 4 7.37 -13.41 2.20
CA MET A 4 6.30 -13.71 3.18
C MET A 4 5.09 -12.79 2.97
N ASN A 5 4.49 -12.91 1.79
CA ASN A 5 3.31 -12.19 1.36
C ASN A 5 2.67 -12.97 0.20
N SER A 6 1.40 -12.71 -0.10
CA SER A 6 0.65 -13.48 -1.09
C SER A 6 1.11 -13.28 -2.53
N LEU A 7 1.85 -12.19 -2.80
CA LEU A 7 2.45 -11.93 -4.11
C LEU A 7 3.84 -12.58 -4.28
N PHE A 8 4.34 -13.23 -3.23
CA PHE A 8 5.65 -13.86 -3.16
C PHE A 8 6.78 -12.96 -3.67
N GLN A 9 6.72 -11.64 -3.52
CA GLN A 9 7.79 -10.74 -3.97
C GLN A 9 7.92 -9.49 -3.10
N GLY A 10 9.04 -8.78 -3.24
CA GLY A 10 9.20 -7.46 -2.62
C GLY A 10 8.53 -6.41 -3.50
N GLY A 11 7.90 -5.42 -2.89
CA GLY A 11 7.36 -4.27 -3.62
C GLY A 11 8.45 -3.39 -4.22
N GLN A 12 8.07 -2.56 -5.17
CA GLN A 12 8.87 -1.51 -5.77
C GLN A 12 8.50 -0.14 -5.20
N PRO A 13 9.36 0.88 -5.30
CA PRO A 13 9.03 2.23 -4.84
C PRO A 13 7.77 2.82 -5.51
N VAL A 14 7.49 2.46 -6.77
CA VAL A 14 6.32 2.94 -7.52
C VAL A 14 5.00 2.48 -6.88
N ASP A 15 4.93 1.25 -6.35
CA ASP A 15 3.73 0.71 -5.70
C ASP A 15 3.29 1.57 -4.50
N VAL A 16 4.28 2.06 -3.75
CA VAL A 16 4.06 2.96 -2.61
C VAL A 16 3.64 4.35 -3.11
N ALA A 17 4.32 4.87 -4.13
CA ALA A 17 4.03 6.17 -4.70
C ALA A 17 2.60 6.26 -5.28
N GLU A 18 2.10 5.20 -5.93
CA GLU A 18 0.74 5.15 -6.45
C GLU A 18 -0.31 5.25 -5.34
N THR A 19 -0.10 4.57 -4.21
CA THR A 19 -1.03 4.65 -3.07
C THR A 19 -1.02 6.04 -2.42
N ILE A 20 0.14 6.69 -2.35
CA ILE A 20 0.25 8.09 -1.90
C ILE A 20 -0.46 9.02 -2.87
N ALA A 21 -0.24 8.85 -4.18
CA ALA A 21 -0.88 9.65 -5.22
C ALA A 21 -2.41 9.47 -5.22
N TYR A 22 -2.91 8.28 -4.92
CA TYR A 22 -4.34 8.02 -4.69
C TYR A 22 -4.90 8.91 -3.58
N PHE A 23 -4.24 9.00 -2.42
CA PHE A 23 -4.68 9.90 -1.34
C PHE A 23 -4.54 11.38 -1.71
N ALA A 24 -3.52 11.75 -2.48
CA ALA A 24 -3.29 13.13 -2.90
C ALA A 24 -4.21 13.61 -4.04
N SER A 25 -4.93 12.69 -4.70
CA SER A 25 -5.85 13.02 -5.79
C SER A 25 -6.92 14.00 -5.33
N PRO A 26 -7.24 15.07 -6.10
CA PRO A 26 -8.33 15.98 -5.79
C PRO A 26 -9.70 15.28 -5.65
N ALA A 27 -9.89 14.16 -6.36
CA ALA A 27 -11.11 13.35 -6.29
C ALA A 27 -11.22 12.50 -5.00
N SER A 28 -10.14 12.39 -4.22
CA SER A 28 -10.09 11.64 -2.95
C SER A 28 -10.45 12.51 -1.75
N ASN A 29 -11.14 13.63 -1.95
CA ASN A 29 -11.53 14.58 -0.89
C ASN A 29 -12.40 13.97 0.22
N ALA A 30 -13.09 12.86 -0.06
CA ALA A 30 -13.87 12.11 0.93
C ALA A 30 -13.08 11.02 1.68
N VAL A 31 -11.79 10.84 1.38
CA VAL A 31 -10.96 9.76 1.93
C VAL A 31 -10.01 10.32 2.98
N THR A 32 -10.35 10.18 4.26
CA THR A 32 -9.59 10.72 5.39
C THR A 32 -9.47 9.72 6.54
N GLY A 33 -8.41 9.83 7.35
CA GLY A 33 -8.19 8.99 8.54
C GLY A 33 -7.85 7.52 8.25
N ASN A 34 -7.51 7.17 7.01
CA ASN A 34 -7.22 5.79 6.61
C ASN A 34 -5.74 5.43 6.78
N VAL A 35 -5.47 4.18 7.16
CA VAL A 35 -4.14 3.56 7.09
C VAL A 35 -4.23 2.37 6.16
N ILE A 36 -3.57 2.45 5.00
CA ILE A 36 -3.56 1.39 3.99
C ILE A 36 -2.16 0.80 3.89
N ARG A 37 -2.05 -0.53 3.96
CA ARG A 37 -0.78 -1.24 3.81
C ARG A 37 -0.46 -1.51 2.34
N VAL A 38 0.67 -1.00 1.87
CA VAL A 38 1.26 -1.37 0.56
C VAL A 38 2.24 -2.53 0.76
N CYS A 39 1.71 -3.74 0.95
CA CYS A 39 2.51 -4.85 1.46
C CYS A 39 2.41 -6.17 0.67
N GLY A 40 1.66 -6.18 -0.45
CA GLY A 40 1.35 -7.42 -1.16
C GLY A 40 0.66 -8.48 -0.29
N GLN A 41 -0.08 -8.04 0.74
CA GLN A 41 -0.65 -8.88 1.80
C GLN A 41 0.41 -9.65 2.60
N ALA A 42 1.37 -8.94 3.21
CA ALA A 42 2.38 -9.57 4.04
C ALA A 42 1.79 -10.16 5.33
N MET A 43 2.29 -11.35 5.71
CA MET A 43 1.82 -12.17 6.85
C MET A 43 1.97 -11.49 8.22
N LEU A 44 2.87 -10.52 8.32
CA LEU A 44 3.05 -9.73 9.55
C LEU A 44 1.85 -8.77 9.72
N GLY A 45 1.24 -8.78 10.90
CA GLY A 45 0.12 -7.93 11.30
C GLY A 45 -0.19 -8.08 12.80
N ALA A 46 -1.21 -7.34 13.26
CA ALA A 46 -1.83 -7.46 14.58
C ALA A 46 -3.33 -7.64 14.40
#